data_AF-A0A3D4JM71-F1
#
_entry.id   AF-A0A3D4JM71-F1
#
_cell.length_a   1.000
_cell.length_b   1.000
_cell.length_c   1.000
_cell.angle_alpha   90.00
_cell.angle_beta   90.00
_cell.angle_gamma   90.00
#
_symmetry.space_group_name_H-M   'P 1'
#
loop_
_entity.id
_entity.type
_entity.pdbx_description
1 polymer ?
#
loop_
_entity_poly.entity_id
_entity_poly.type
_entity_poly.pdbx_seq_one_letter_code
_entity_poly.pdbx_strand_id
1 'polypeptide(L)'
;MDFVEFIDLTRPVIGGKSGIHTYVKTLFDAALTENGKDILDDYSISTYKAYANGTTSINKISKAIVPYIDPVEFSSFIFNMEEPVQLALCQKFKVYLPNININNVGDEIAELFVDIIREAAATKRKSPTSKKDIGTEKALELPQEKDIDNYPYTEPDKMLLQEFTSDYDDIMVKLIGENYGDFLIDMTLQNKIKKLYETKWRTKANQFLDPVLKSYVFGLLGELNQLNSGFFNNGSVSVSIRQIREKIRNLYVNLHSNSFAGSFPYDAFINDWNDGELY
;
A
#
# COMPACT_ATOMS: atom_id res chain seq x y z
N MET A 1 13.28 -20.20 -7.82
CA MET A 1 13.63 -18.79 -7.58
C MET A 1 12.34 -18.06 -7.26
N ASP A 2 12.35 -17.14 -6.30
CA ASP A 2 11.18 -16.31 -6.01
C ASP A 2 11.24 -14.95 -6.72
N PHE A 3 10.17 -14.16 -6.59
CA PHE A 3 10.07 -12.86 -7.25
C PHE A 3 11.14 -11.87 -6.77
N VAL A 4 11.51 -11.88 -5.49
CA VAL A 4 12.49 -10.93 -4.93
C VAL A 4 13.86 -11.22 -5.50
N GLU A 5 14.25 -12.49 -5.50
CA GLU A 5 15.50 -12.96 -6.10
C GLU A 5 15.56 -12.64 -7.61
N PHE A 6 14.44 -12.78 -8.33
CA PHE A 6 14.34 -12.36 -9.72
C PHE A 6 14.58 -10.85 -9.90
N ILE A 7 13.98 -10.00 -9.06
CA ILE A 7 14.19 -8.54 -9.08
C ILE A 7 15.64 -8.19 -8.79
N ASP A 8 16.27 -8.82 -7.80
CA ASP A 8 17.66 -8.53 -7.42
C ASP A 8 18.66 -8.88 -8.53
N LEU A 9 18.36 -9.92 -9.32
CA LEU A 9 19.19 -10.31 -10.46
C LEU A 9 19.00 -9.40 -11.69
N THR A 10 17.77 -8.98 -11.95
CA THR A 10 17.42 -8.24 -13.17
C THR A 10 17.59 -6.72 -13.03
N ARG A 11 17.26 -6.15 -11.87
CA ARG A 11 17.28 -4.70 -11.66
C ARG A 11 18.63 -4.03 -11.97
N PRO A 12 19.80 -4.58 -11.58
CA PRO A 12 21.08 -3.97 -11.91
C PRO A 12 21.39 -3.93 -13.41
N VAL A 13 20.72 -4.78 -14.21
CA VAL A 13 20.96 -4.94 -15.64
C VAL A 13 19.94 -4.14 -16.47
N ILE A 14 18.65 -4.21 -16.11
CA ILE A 14 17.55 -3.66 -16.91
C ILE A 14 16.68 -2.64 -16.16
N GLY A 15 16.99 -2.31 -14.90
CA GLY A 15 16.19 -1.37 -14.09
C GLY A 15 16.42 0.11 -14.38
N GLY A 16 17.54 0.44 -15.04
CA GLY A 16 17.91 1.82 -15.37
C GLY A 16 17.98 2.74 -14.15
N LYS A 17 17.72 4.04 -14.36
CA LYS A 17 17.69 5.07 -13.29
C LYS A 17 16.32 5.22 -12.62
N SER A 18 15.35 4.38 -12.99
CA SER A 18 13.99 4.48 -12.51
C SER A 18 13.86 4.04 -11.03
N GLY A 19 12.80 4.50 -10.37
CA GLY A 19 12.50 4.04 -9.02
C GLY A 19 12.11 2.56 -9.03
N ILE A 20 12.38 1.82 -7.93
CA ILE A 20 12.10 0.38 -7.86
C ILE A 20 10.66 0.01 -8.20
N HIS A 21 9.70 0.82 -7.78
CA HIS A 21 8.28 0.64 -8.08
C HIS A 21 7.97 0.73 -9.58
N THR A 22 8.56 1.71 -10.27
CA THR A 22 8.41 1.88 -11.72
C THR A 22 8.94 0.65 -12.42
N TYR A 23 10.14 0.22 -12.02
CA TYR A 23 10.76 -0.97 -12.57
C TYR A 23 9.89 -2.23 -12.39
N VAL A 24 9.40 -2.49 -11.19
CA VAL A 24 8.52 -3.64 -10.91
C VAL A 24 7.24 -3.57 -11.73
N LYS A 25 6.59 -2.40 -11.81
CA LYS A 25 5.39 -2.23 -12.64
C LYS A 25 5.70 -2.49 -14.11
N THR A 26 6.83 -1.99 -14.62
CA THR A 26 7.27 -2.23 -16.00
C THR A 26 7.49 -3.72 -16.29
N LEU A 27 8.02 -4.50 -15.34
CA LEU A 27 8.17 -5.95 -15.55
C LEU A 27 6.83 -6.66 -15.69
N PHE A 28 5.85 -6.30 -14.85
CA PHE A 28 4.50 -6.84 -15.00
C PHE A 28 3.87 -6.38 -16.32
N ASP A 29 3.96 -5.09 -16.65
CA ASP A 29 3.37 -4.52 -17.88
C ASP A 29 3.94 -5.18 -19.13
N ALA A 30 5.25 -5.40 -19.17
CA ALA A 30 5.93 -6.05 -20.27
C ALA A 30 5.55 -7.52 -20.46
N ALA A 31 4.97 -8.17 -19.45
CA ALA A 31 4.52 -9.56 -19.54
C ALA A 31 3.01 -9.70 -19.81
N LEU A 32 2.28 -8.58 -19.90
CA LEU A 32 0.84 -8.59 -20.09
C LEU A 32 0.47 -8.21 -21.51
N THR A 33 -0.55 -8.91 -22.02
CA THR A 33 -1.31 -8.45 -23.19
C THR A 33 -1.97 -7.10 -22.90
N GLU A 34 -2.28 -6.33 -23.95
CA GLU A 34 -2.91 -5.00 -23.82
C GLU A 34 -4.16 -4.97 -22.92
N ASN A 35 -4.94 -6.06 -22.91
CA ASN A 35 -6.18 -6.17 -22.14
C ASN A 35 -5.98 -6.37 -20.63
N GLY A 36 -4.75 -6.60 -20.16
CA GLY A 36 -4.45 -6.81 -18.75
C GLY A 36 -3.61 -5.70 -18.11
N LYS A 37 -3.24 -4.67 -18.87
CA LYS A 37 -2.35 -3.59 -18.39
C LYS A 37 -3.04 -2.67 -17.39
N ASP A 38 -4.34 -2.42 -17.56
CA ASP A 38 -5.17 -1.62 -16.65
C ASP A 38 -5.22 -2.21 -15.23
N ILE A 39 -5.13 -3.53 -15.08
CA ILE A 39 -5.02 -4.23 -13.78
C ILE A 39 -3.85 -3.69 -12.95
N LEU A 40 -2.78 -3.23 -13.60
CA LEU A 40 -1.61 -2.69 -12.91
C LEU A 40 -1.87 -1.32 -12.28
N ASP A 41 -2.90 -0.61 -12.72
CA ASP A 41 -3.29 0.67 -12.13
C ASP A 41 -4.07 0.51 -10.82
N ASP A 42 -4.58 -0.69 -10.54
CA ASP A 42 -5.21 -1.04 -9.26
C ASP A 42 -4.21 -1.12 -8.10
N TYR A 43 -2.91 -1.19 -8.40
CA TYR A 43 -1.84 -1.34 -7.41
C TYR A 43 -1.06 -0.03 -7.24
N SER A 44 -0.87 0.37 -5.99
CA SER A 44 -0.16 1.60 -5.67
C SER A 44 1.35 1.51 -5.89
N ILE A 45 2.00 2.67 -6.02
CA ILE A 45 3.47 2.79 -6.01
C ILE A 45 4.10 2.05 -4.81
N SER A 46 3.54 2.20 -3.60
CA SER A 46 4.06 1.53 -2.41
C SER A 46 3.94 0.01 -2.49
N THR A 47 2.90 -0.50 -3.13
CA THR A 47 2.69 -1.94 -3.32
C THR A 47 3.77 -2.54 -4.21
N TYR A 48 4.08 -1.89 -5.32
CA TYR A 48 5.20 -2.32 -6.18
C TYR A 48 6.56 -2.27 -5.49
N LYS A 49 6.81 -1.28 -4.61
CA LYS A 49 8.02 -1.29 -3.75
C LYS A 49 8.03 -2.48 -2.81
N ALA A 50 6.89 -2.77 -2.18
CA ALA A 50 6.76 -3.84 -1.22
C ALA A 50 6.97 -5.23 -1.85
N TYR A 51 6.54 -5.42 -3.11
CA TYR A 51 6.83 -6.64 -3.88
C TYR A 51 8.33 -6.83 -4.10
N ALA A 52 9.03 -5.79 -4.57
CA ALA A 52 10.48 -5.86 -4.74
C ALA A 52 11.24 -6.12 -3.44
N ASN A 53 10.78 -5.55 -2.33
CA ASN A 53 11.43 -5.72 -1.03
C ASN A 53 11.04 -7.03 -0.32
N GLY A 54 10.11 -7.81 -0.87
CA GLY A 54 9.61 -9.03 -0.24
C GLY A 54 8.72 -8.80 0.99
N THR A 55 8.38 -7.55 1.31
CA THR A 55 7.51 -7.24 2.46
C THR A 55 6.05 -7.59 2.18
N THR A 56 5.68 -7.72 0.90
CA THR A 56 4.37 -8.19 0.45
C THR A 56 4.54 -9.25 -0.63
N SER A 57 3.78 -10.34 -0.55
CA SER A 57 3.76 -11.37 -1.60
C SER A 57 3.05 -10.88 -2.87
N ILE A 58 3.49 -11.33 -4.04
CA ILE A 58 2.83 -11.04 -5.32
C ILE A 58 1.56 -11.87 -5.56
N ASN A 59 1.17 -12.78 -4.68
CA ASN A 59 0.06 -13.73 -4.89
C ASN A 59 -1.25 -13.09 -5.40
N LYS A 60 -1.62 -11.91 -4.90
CA LYS A 60 -2.87 -11.23 -5.30
C LYS A 60 -2.76 -10.68 -6.72
N ILE A 61 -1.70 -9.93 -7.02
CA ILE A 61 -1.47 -9.40 -8.37
C ILE A 61 -1.30 -10.54 -9.37
N SER A 62 -0.55 -11.58 -9.00
CA SER A 62 -0.38 -12.77 -9.82
C SER A 62 -1.72 -13.41 -10.21
N LYS A 63 -2.65 -13.60 -9.27
CA LYS A 63 -3.99 -14.14 -9.60
C LYS A 63 -4.76 -13.26 -10.57
N ALA A 64 -4.65 -11.95 -10.42
CA ALA A 64 -5.36 -11.00 -11.26
C ALA A 64 -4.79 -11.00 -12.70
N ILE A 65 -3.47 -11.06 -12.83
CA ILE A 65 -2.79 -10.88 -14.12
C ILE A 65 -2.57 -12.19 -14.89
N VAL A 66 -2.59 -13.37 -14.24
CA VAL A 66 -2.38 -14.68 -14.90
C VAL A 66 -3.23 -14.91 -16.14
N PRO A 67 -4.52 -14.54 -16.21
CA PRO A 67 -5.33 -14.73 -17.42
C PRO A 67 -4.85 -13.90 -18.63
N TYR A 68 -4.04 -12.87 -18.39
CA TYR A 68 -3.60 -11.89 -19.38
C TYR A 68 -2.10 -11.94 -19.64
N ILE A 69 -1.38 -12.83 -18.95
CA ILE A 69 0.06 -12.97 -19.09
C ILE A 69 0.39 -13.70 -20.38
N ASP A 70 1.33 -13.15 -21.15
CA ASP A 70 1.84 -13.74 -22.36
C ASP A 70 3.38 -13.75 -22.32
N PRO A 71 4.01 -14.94 -22.25
CA PRO A 71 5.47 -15.03 -22.26
C PRO A 71 6.08 -14.44 -23.53
N VAL A 72 5.35 -14.37 -24.65
CA VAL A 72 5.83 -13.78 -25.91
C VAL A 72 6.01 -12.25 -25.79
N GLU A 73 5.13 -11.57 -25.06
CA GLU A 73 5.26 -10.12 -24.80
C GLU A 73 6.54 -9.83 -24.00
N PHE A 74 6.78 -10.60 -22.94
CA PHE A 74 7.96 -10.40 -22.11
C PHE A 74 9.26 -10.82 -22.82
N SER A 75 9.21 -11.91 -23.60
CA SER A 75 10.34 -12.33 -24.42
C SER A 75 10.72 -11.24 -25.43
N SER A 76 9.72 -10.65 -26.10
CA SER A 76 9.91 -9.53 -27.02
C SER A 76 10.52 -8.30 -26.32
N PHE A 77 10.05 -7.99 -25.10
CA PHE A 77 10.62 -6.92 -24.28
C PHE A 77 12.12 -7.11 -24.03
N ILE A 78 12.57 -8.34 -23.73
CA ILE A 78 13.99 -8.65 -23.52
C ILE A 78 14.78 -8.63 -24.84
N PHE A 79 14.26 -9.22 -25.92
CA PHE A 79 14.94 -9.24 -27.22
C PHE A 79 15.07 -7.86 -27.87
N ASN A 80 14.19 -6.92 -27.52
CA ASN A 80 14.27 -5.52 -27.96
C ASN A 80 15.35 -4.71 -27.22
N MET A 81 15.98 -5.26 -26.18
CA MET A 81 17.12 -4.62 -25.50
C MET A 81 18.42 -4.80 -26.29
N GLU A 82 19.41 -3.95 -26.02
CA GLU A 82 20.72 -4.06 -26.66
C GLU A 82 21.43 -5.39 -26.31
N GLU A 83 22.15 -5.98 -27.26
CA GLU A 83 22.86 -7.26 -27.09
C GLU A 83 23.74 -7.33 -25.81
N PRO A 84 24.49 -6.28 -25.42
CA PRO A 84 25.26 -6.31 -24.17
C PRO A 84 24.40 -6.52 -22.92
N VAL A 85 23.18 -6.00 -22.91
CA VAL A 85 22.20 -6.15 -21.82
C VAL A 85 21.72 -7.60 -21.76
N GLN A 86 21.41 -8.18 -22.92
CA GLN A 86 21.00 -9.58 -23.04
C GLN A 86 22.10 -10.55 -22.60
N LEU A 87 23.37 -10.29 -22.96
CA LEU A 87 24.52 -11.07 -22.50
C LEU A 87 24.73 -10.97 -20.98
N ALA A 88 24.54 -9.79 -20.40
CA ALA A 88 24.62 -9.59 -18.95
C ALA A 88 23.53 -10.39 -18.21
N LEU A 89 22.31 -10.45 -18.76
CA LEU A 89 21.26 -11.33 -18.25
C LEU A 89 21.65 -12.80 -18.35
N CYS A 90 22.20 -13.25 -19.49
CA CYS A 90 22.69 -14.63 -19.65
C CYS A 90 23.69 -15.02 -18.54
N GLN A 91 24.64 -14.13 -18.23
CA GLN A 91 25.64 -14.37 -17.18
C GLN A 91 25.01 -14.46 -15.79
N LYS A 92 24.07 -13.55 -15.47
CA LYS A 92 23.38 -13.52 -14.17
C LYS A 92 22.51 -14.76 -13.94
N PHE A 93 21.81 -15.22 -14.97
CA PHE A 93 20.86 -16.32 -14.86
C PHE A 93 21.47 -17.70 -15.11
N LYS A 94 22.74 -17.80 -15.52
CA LYS A 94 23.41 -19.08 -15.83
C LYS A 94 23.32 -20.13 -14.72
N VAL A 95 23.26 -19.69 -13.46
CA VAL A 95 23.14 -20.55 -12.28
C VAL A 95 21.77 -21.23 -12.21
N TYR A 96 20.71 -20.57 -12.69
CA TYR A 96 19.33 -21.06 -12.68
C TYR A 96 18.91 -21.68 -14.02
N LEU A 97 19.49 -21.18 -15.12
CA LEU A 97 19.21 -21.58 -16.49
C LEU A 97 20.52 -21.97 -17.20
N PRO A 98 21.03 -23.20 -17.02
CA PRO A 98 22.35 -23.60 -17.52
C PRO A 98 22.50 -23.48 -19.05
N ASN A 99 21.40 -23.59 -19.79
CA ASN A 99 21.39 -23.54 -21.26
C ASN A 99 21.11 -22.14 -21.82
N ILE A 100 20.95 -21.11 -20.96
CA ILE A 100 20.70 -19.75 -21.41
C ILE A 100 21.87 -19.23 -22.25
N ASN A 101 21.51 -18.59 -23.37
CA ASN A 101 22.38 -17.96 -24.34
C ASN A 101 21.63 -16.85 -25.08
N ILE A 102 22.33 -16.10 -25.93
CA ILE A 102 21.78 -14.92 -26.59
C ILE A 102 20.55 -15.20 -27.46
N ASN A 103 20.39 -16.43 -27.98
CA ASN A 103 19.29 -16.77 -28.88
C ASN A 103 18.01 -17.18 -28.13
N ASN A 104 18.09 -17.53 -26.85
CA ASN A 104 16.94 -17.97 -26.05
C ASN A 104 16.75 -17.17 -24.75
N VAL A 105 17.57 -16.16 -24.49
CA VAL A 105 17.52 -15.37 -23.24
C VAL A 105 16.16 -14.73 -23.00
N GLY A 106 15.50 -14.22 -24.04
CA GLY A 106 14.15 -13.66 -23.93
C GLY A 106 13.14 -14.71 -23.49
N ASP A 107 13.11 -15.84 -24.19
CA ASP A 107 12.16 -16.93 -23.92
C ASP A 107 12.38 -17.56 -22.55
N GLU A 108 13.63 -17.86 -22.18
CA GLU A 108 13.96 -18.53 -20.92
C GLU A 108 13.67 -17.62 -19.71
N ILE A 109 13.95 -16.32 -19.81
CA ILE A 109 13.64 -15.35 -18.74
C ILE A 109 12.13 -15.10 -18.66
N ALA A 110 11.43 -15.10 -19.81
CA ALA A 110 9.99 -14.96 -19.84
C ALA A 110 9.26 -16.15 -19.23
N GLU A 111 9.59 -17.38 -19.61
CA GLU A 111 9.00 -18.56 -18.99
C GLU A 111 9.29 -18.59 -17.49
N LEU A 112 10.51 -18.26 -17.07
CA LEU A 112 10.85 -18.20 -15.65
C LEU A 112 10.06 -17.12 -14.89
N PHE A 113 9.87 -15.94 -15.48
CA PHE A 113 9.05 -14.89 -14.89
C PHE A 113 7.59 -15.32 -14.80
N VAL A 114 7.03 -15.86 -15.88
CA VAL A 114 5.65 -16.36 -15.95
C VAL A 114 5.43 -17.49 -14.94
N ASP A 115 6.38 -18.40 -14.77
CA ASP A 115 6.31 -19.48 -13.78
C ASP A 115 6.29 -18.94 -12.36
N ILE A 116 7.13 -17.94 -12.03
CA ILE A 116 7.07 -17.24 -10.74
C ILE A 116 5.67 -16.65 -10.50
N ILE A 117 5.07 -16.02 -11.52
CA ILE A 117 3.72 -15.47 -11.41
C ILE A 117 2.69 -16.59 -11.21
N ARG A 118 2.74 -17.67 -12.00
CA ARG A 118 1.81 -18.81 -11.91
C ARG A 118 1.91 -19.51 -10.56
N GLU A 119 3.12 -19.73 -10.04
CA GLU A 119 3.36 -20.31 -8.71
C GLU A 119 2.79 -19.42 -7.60
N ALA A 120 3.04 -18.11 -7.67
CA ALA A 120 2.47 -17.16 -6.72
C ALA A 120 0.93 -17.14 -6.77
N ALA A 121 0.35 -17.27 -7.97
CA ALA A 121 -1.10 -17.36 -8.12
C ALA A 121 -1.67 -18.69 -7.59
N ALA A 122 -0.95 -19.80 -7.79
CA ALA A 122 -1.34 -21.13 -7.34
C ALA A 122 -1.18 -21.33 -5.82
N THR A 123 -0.43 -20.44 -5.15
CA THR A 123 -0.23 -20.50 -3.70
C THR A 123 -1.57 -20.31 -2.97
N LYS A 124 -2.14 -21.43 -2.50
CA LYS A 124 -3.31 -21.43 -1.62
C LYS A 124 -2.90 -20.90 -0.24
N ARG A 125 -3.74 -20.05 0.37
CA ARG A 125 -3.66 -19.78 1.82
C ARG A 125 -3.60 -21.14 2.52
N LYS A 126 -2.60 -21.37 3.39
CA LYS A 126 -2.73 -22.41 4.41
C LYS A 126 -3.99 -22.06 5.21
N SER A 127 -5.00 -22.92 5.16
CA SER A 127 -6.18 -22.77 6.00
C SER A 127 -5.75 -22.85 7.47
N PRO A 128 -6.32 -22.03 8.37
CA PRO A 128 -6.20 -22.31 9.79
C PRO A 128 -6.92 -23.63 10.04
N THR A 129 -6.22 -24.58 10.65
CA THR A 129 -6.82 -25.86 11.04
C THR A 129 -7.88 -25.57 12.10
N SER A 130 -9.15 -25.71 11.74
CA SER A 130 -10.29 -25.52 12.62
C SER A 130 -10.45 -26.70 13.58
N LYS A 131 -10.69 -26.40 14.85
CA LYS A 131 -11.56 -27.22 15.72
C LYS A 131 -12.68 -26.31 16.24
N LYS A 132 -13.87 -26.56 15.66
CA LYS A 132 -15.26 -26.55 16.20
C LYS A 132 -15.51 -25.81 17.53
N ASP A 133 -16.62 -25.11 17.79
CA ASP A 133 -17.86 -24.75 17.09
C ASP A 133 -18.62 -23.80 18.06
N ILE A 134 -19.67 -23.14 17.57
CA ILE A 134 -20.73 -22.40 18.28
C ILE A 134 -20.46 -20.92 18.56
N GLY A 135 -21.32 -20.11 17.93
CA GLY A 135 -21.21 -18.67 17.82
C GLY A 135 -21.66 -17.88 19.04
N THR A 136 -21.26 -16.62 19.04
CA THR A 136 -22.07 -15.45 19.43
C THR A 136 -21.26 -14.21 19.03
N GLU A 137 -21.96 -13.20 18.55
CA GLU A 137 -21.45 -11.87 18.23
C GLU A 137 -20.39 -11.41 19.24
N LYS A 138 -19.20 -11.04 18.78
CA LYS A 138 -18.22 -10.37 19.63
C LYS A 138 -17.76 -9.08 18.94
N ALA A 139 -18.15 -7.99 19.59
CA ALA A 139 -17.76 -6.62 19.31
C ALA A 139 -16.25 -6.49 19.06
N LEU A 140 -15.89 -5.51 18.23
CA LEU A 140 -14.53 -5.00 18.04
C LEU A 140 -13.84 -4.82 19.40
N GLU A 141 -13.01 -5.77 19.80
CA GLU A 141 -12.09 -5.60 20.93
C GLU A 141 -10.88 -4.80 20.43
N LEU A 142 -10.67 -3.63 21.03
CA LEU A 142 -9.45 -2.85 20.84
C LEU A 142 -8.22 -3.71 21.22
N PRO A 143 -7.17 -3.74 20.39
CA PRO A 143 -5.94 -4.43 20.74
C PRO A 143 -5.23 -3.71 21.90
N GLN A 144 -4.87 -4.50 22.91
CA GLN A 144 -4.18 -4.05 24.12
C GLN A 144 -2.77 -3.53 23.85
N GLU A 145 -2.42 -2.49 24.63
CA GLU A 145 -1.09 -1.87 24.74
C GLU A 145 0.03 -2.91 24.82
N LYS A 146 1.02 -2.79 23.91
CA LYS A 146 2.36 -3.36 24.08
C LYS A 146 3.42 -2.32 23.77
N ASP A 147 4.21 -2.05 24.82
CA ASP A 147 5.51 -1.38 24.96
C ASP A 147 5.81 -0.13 24.11
N ILE A 148 5.61 1.02 24.77
CA ILE A 148 5.91 2.41 24.35
C ILE A 148 7.45 2.67 24.26
N ASP A 149 8.28 1.70 24.64
CA ASP A 149 9.69 1.94 25.02
C ASP A 149 10.69 2.07 23.86
N ASN A 150 10.26 1.96 22.60
CA ASN A 150 11.19 1.97 21.46
C ASN A 150 10.91 3.08 20.43
N TYR A 151 10.42 4.23 20.89
CA TYR A 151 10.30 5.43 20.05
C TYR A 151 11.52 6.35 20.23
N PRO A 152 12.13 6.90 19.16
CA PRO A 152 13.22 7.87 19.25
C PRO A 152 12.81 9.26 19.78
N TYR A 153 11.60 9.40 20.35
CA TYR A 153 11.06 10.66 20.83
C TYR A 153 11.33 10.90 22.30
N THR A 154 11.36 12.17 22.68
CA THR A 154 11.49 12.60 24.06
C THR A 154 10.24 12.20 24.87
N GLU A 155 10.39 11.99 26.18
CA GLU A 155 9.24 11.69 27.07
C GLU A 155 8.08 12.72 26.96
N PRO A 156 8.35 14.05 26.88
CA PRO A 156 7.30 15.03 26.60
C PRO A 156 6.54 14.78 25.29
N ASP A 157 7.25 14.44 24.21
CA ASP A 157 6.64 14.13 22.91
C ASP A 157 5.83 12.84 22.96
N LYS A 158 6.29 11.80 23.68
CA LYS A 158 5.55 10.54 23.86
C LYS A 158 4.23 10.77 24.60
N MET A 159 4.24 11.54 25.69
CA MET A 159 3.03 11.87 26.44
C MET A 159 2.04 12.71 25.61
N LEU A 160 2.54 13.72 24.89
CA LEU A 160 1.71 14.53 23.99
C LEU A 160 1.13 13.72 22.84
N LEU A 161 1.91 12.78 22.30
CA LEU A 161 1.48 11.89 21.23
C LEU A 161 0.38 10.94 21.71
N GLN A 162 0.56 10.27 22.84
CA GLN A 162 -0.46 9.40 23.42
C GLN A 162 -1.78 10.14 23.68
N GLU A 163 -1.69 11.37 24.20
CA GLU A 163 -2.86 12.22 24.42
C GLU A 163 -3.52 12.65 23.11
N PHE A 164 -2.72 13.01 22.10
CA PHE A 164 -3.21 13.37 20.77
C PHE A 164 -3.97 12.23 20.13
N THR A 165 -3.40 11.04 20.19
CA THR A 165 -3.97 9.87 19.53
C THR A 165 -5.23 9.40 20.24
N SER A 166 -5.26 9.44 21.58
CA SER A 166 -6.45 9.14 22.35
C SER A 166 -7.65 10.06 22.02
N ASP A 167 -7.40 11.35 21.77
CA ASP A 167 -8.47 12.28 21.37
C ASP A 167 -9.01 12.02 19.96
N TYR A 168 -8.16 11.53 19.05
CA TYR A 168 -8.47 11.37 17.63
C TYR A 168 -8.76 9.92 17.20
N ASP A 169 -8.48 8.90 18.00
CA ASP A 169 -8.65 7.48 17.63
C ASP A 169 -10.08 7.17 17.14
N ASP A 170 -11.10 7.54 17.91
CA ASP A 170 -12.51 7.32 17.51
C ASP A 170 -12.87 8.09 16.23
N ILE A 171 -12.29 9.27 16.02
CA ILE A 171 -12.49 10.05 14.79
C ILE A 171 -11.85 9.32 13.61
N MET A 172 -10.63 8.80 13.78
CA MET A 172 -9.90 8.11 12.75
C MET A 172 -10.58 6.81 12.36
N VAL A 173 -11.04 6.02 13.33
CA VAL A 173 -11.80 4.79 13.06
C VAL A 173 -13.03 5.07 12.20
N LYS A 174 -13.79 6.12 12.51
CA LYS A 174 -14.99 6.52 11.75
C LYS A 174 -14.66 7.07 10.37
N LEU A 175 -13.60 7.87 10.24
CA LEU A 175 -13.19 8.43 8.95
C LEU A 175 -12.58 7.40 8.01
N ILE A 176 -11.83 6.45 8.56
CA ILE A 176 -11.05 5.48 7.79
C ILE A 176 -11.90 4.25 7.44
N GLY A 177 -12.90 3.91 8.26
CA GLY A 177 -13.82 2.79 8.00
C GLY A 177 -14.70 2.95 6.76
N GLU A 178 -15.30 1.84 6.31
CA GLU A 178 -16.14 1.77 5.10
C GLU A 178 -17.42 2.59 5.22
N ASN A 179 -18.00 2.67 6.44
CA ASN A 179 -19.23 3.43 6.72
C ASN A 179 -18.99 4.92 7.04
N TYR A 180 -17.86 5.50 6.60
CA TYR A 180 -17.52 6.89 6.89
C TYR A 180 -18.60 7.89 6.42
N GLY A 181 -19.33 7.56 5.35
CA GLY A 181 -20.43 8.38 4.82
C GLY A 181 -21.52 8.65 5.87
N ASP A 182 -21.90 7.62 6.63
CA ASP A 182 -22.95 7.72 7.66
C ASP A 182 -22.56 8.72 8.76
N PHE A 183 -21.27 8.74 9.14
CA PHE A 183 -20.73 9.66 10.15
C PHE A 183 -20.50 11.08 9.64
N LEU A 184 -20.58 11.31 8.34
CA LEU A 184 -20.42 12.64 7.73
C LEU A 184 -21.77 13.35 7.52
N ILE A 185 -22.86 12.61 7.37
CA ILE A 185 -24.19 13.17 7.06
C ILE A 185 -24.78 13.94 8.25
N ASP A 186 -24.57 13.47 9.48
CA ASP A 186 -25.17 14.07 10.69
C ASP A 186 -24.36 15.24 11.29
N MET A 187 -23.24 15.60 10.66
CA MET A 187 -22.30 16.66 11.08
C MET A 187 -21.64 16.44 12.46
N THR A 188 -21.89 15.31 13.13
CA THR A 188 -21.41 15.06 14.50
C THR A 188 -19.89 14.93 14.54
N LEU A 189 -19.31 14.27 13.54
CA LEU A 189 -17.88 14.04 13.41
C LEU A 189 -17.14 15.37 13.15
N GLN A 190 -17.68 16.20 12.27
CA GLN A 190 -17.14 17.52 11.91
C GLN A 190 -17.14 18.44 13.11
N ASN A 191 -18.24 18.45 13.89
CA ASN A 191 -18.35 19.22 15.12
C ASN A 191 -17.36 18.74 16.18
N LYS A 192 -17.15 17.43 16.31
CA LYS A 192 -16.16 16.84 17.23
C LYS A 192 -14.73 17.23 16.84
N ILE A 193 -14.37 17.13 15.57
CA ILE A 193 -13.06 17.54 15.03
C ILE A 193 -12.81 19.02 15.30
N LYS A 194 -13.78 19.88 14.97
CA LYS A 194 -13.69 21.33 15.15
C LYS A 194 -13.51 21.70 16.62
N LYS A 195 -14.33 21.12 17.50
CA LYS A 195 -14.26 21.36 18.95
C LYS A 195 -12.91 20.97 19.53
N LEU A 196 -12.40 19.77 19.22
CA LEU A 196 -11.10 19.30 19.71
C LEU A 196 -9.95 20.20 19.24
N TYR A 197 -9.98 20.63 17.98
CA TYR A 197 -9.00 21.57 17.47
C TYR A 197 -9.06 22.91 18.22
N GLU A 198 -10.22 23.56 18.25
CA GLU A 198 -10.38 24.91 18.79
C GLU A 198 -10.09 24.98 20.31
N THR A 199 -10.47 23.95 21.06
CA THR A 199 -10.37 23.95 22.52
C THR A 199 -9.05 23.40 23.06
N LYS A 200 -8.34 22.57 22.29
CA LYS A 200 -7.16 21.84 22.77
C LYS A 200 -5.99 21.90 21.79
N TRP A 201 -6.14 21.35 20.60
CA TRP A 201 -4.99 21.07 19.73
C TRP A 201 -4.46 22.26 18.94
N ARG A 202 -5.24 23.34 18.81
CA ARG A 202 -4.80 24.59 18.17
C ARG A 202 -3.55 25.17 18.83
N THR A 203 -3.46 25.10 20.15
CA THR A 203 -2.31 25.61 20.91
C THR A 203 -1.37 24.49 21.32
N LYS A 204 -1.92 23.36 21.80
CA LYS A 204 -1.15 22.24 22.35
C LYS A 204 -0.27 21.53 21.32
N ALA A 205 -0.65 21.49 20.04
CA ALA A 205 0.19 20.91 18.98
C ALA A 205 1.54 21.66 18.79
N ASN A 206 1.66 22.91 19.26
CA ASN A 206 2.94 23.62 19.21
C ASN A 206 3.96 23.11 20.24
N GLN A 207 3.53 22.29 21.21
CA GLN A 207 4.38 21.78 22.28
C GLN A 207 5.22 20.57 21.87
N PHE A 208 4.91 19.93 20.73
CA PHE A 208 5.79 18.91 20.15
C PHE A 208 7.16 19.50 19.83
N LEU A 209 8.20 18.82 20.29
CA LEU A 209 9.61 19.20 20.15
C LEU A 209 10.23 18.60 18.89
N ASP A 210 9.96 17.32 18.61
CA ASP A 210 10.45 16.67 17.39
C ASP A 210 9.84 17.30 16.13
N PRO A 211 10.64 17.87 15.21
CA PRO A 211 10.13 18.57 14.04
C PRO A 211 9.34 17.70 13.07
N VAL A 212 9.69 16.40 12.97
CA VAL A 212 9.06 15.44 12.06
C VAL A 212 7.70 15.03 12.61
N LEU A 213 7.64 14.65 13.88
CA LEU A 213 6.41 14.34 14.61
C LEU A 213 5.45 15.54 14.59
N LYS A 214 5.97 16.73 14.87
CA LYS A 214 5.20 17.98 14.81
C LYS A 214 4.64 18.23 13.41
N SER A 215 5.43 17.96 12.36
CA SER A 215 4.97 18.07 10.98
C SER A 215 3.83 17.10 10.67
N TYR A 216 3.89 15.85 11.13
CA TYR A 216 2.79 14.89 10.97
C TYR A 216 1.52 15.32 11.70
N VAL A 217 1.65 15.80 12.94
CA VAL A 217 0.52 16.32 13.73
C VAL A 217 -0.15 17.50 13.03
N PHE A 218 0.61 18.50 12.58
CA PHE A 218 0.05 19.64 11.86
C PHE A 218 -0.53 19.28 10.50
N GLY A 219 0.11 18.36 9.77
CA GLY A 219 -0.42 17.84 8.52
C GLY A 219 -1.79 17.21 8.73
N LEU A 220 -1.92 16.37 9.75
CA LEU A 220 -3.17 15.67 10.05
C LEU A 220 -4.29 16.65 10.43
N LEU A 221 -3.99 17.61 11.32
CA LEU A 221 -4.93 18.66 11.71
C LEU A 221 -5.36 19.51 10.50
N GLY A 222 -4.43 19.76 9.57
CA GLY A 222 -4.70 20.47 8.32
C GLY A 222 -5.69 19.73 7.42
N GLU A 223 -5.48 18.43 7.20
CA GLU A 223 -6.36 17.60 6.36
C GLU A 223 -7.73 17.38 7.02
N LEU A 224 -7.79 17.23 8.34
CA LEU A 224 -9.07 17.20 9.09
C LEU A 224 -9.85 18.53 8.96
N ASN A 225 -9.14 19.66 8.93
CA ASN A 225 -9.77 20.96 8.71
C ASN A 225 -10.23 21.14 7.25
N GLN A 226 -9.48 20.61 6.28
CA GLN A 226 -9.89 20.58 4.88
C GLN A 226 -11.13 19.72 4.68
N LEU A 227 -11.22 18.57 5.36
CA LEU A 227 -12.42 17.74 5.37
C LEU A 227 -13.63 18.55 5.85
N ASN A 228 -13.49 19.26 6.97
CA ASN A 228 -14.55 20.12 7.49
C ASN A 228 -14.91 21.26 6.52
N SER A 229 -13.93 21.87 5.85
CA SER A 229 -14.14 23.01 4.96
C SER A 229 -14.72 22.61 3.59
N GLY A 230 -14.44 21.39 3.11
CA GLY A 230 -14.92 20.86 1.83
C GLY A 230 -16.44 20.70 1.75
N PHE A 231 -17.14 20.60 2.89
CA PHE A 231 -18.60 20.54 2.93
C PHE A 231 -19.29 21.90 2.82
N PHE A 232 -18.60 23.01 3.08
CA PHE A 232 -19.21 24.35 3.13
C PHE A 232 -18.94 25.22 1.89
N ASN A 233 -18.05 24.80 0.99
CA ASN A 233 -17.63 25.61 -0.16
C ASN A 233 -18.24 25.12 -1.48
N ASN A 234 -19.28 25.83 -1.94
CA ASN A 234 -20.00 25.59 -3.20
C ASN A 234 -19.29 26.16 -4.45
N GLY A 235 -17.97 26.37 -4.44
CA GLY A 235 -17.31 27.01 -5.59
C GLY A 235 -15.80 27.22 -5.49
N SER A 236 -15.02 26.14 -5.56
CA SER A 236 -13.77 26.03 -6.33
C SER A 236 -12.92 24.86 -5.81
N VAL A 237 -12.45 24.04 -6.76
CA VAL A 237 -11.62 22.83 -6.60
C VAL A 237 -12.19 21.84 -5.57
N SER A 238 -13.02 20.91 -6.06
CA SER A 238 -13.43 19.74 -5.28
C SER A 238 -12.23 18.84 -5.02
N VAL A 239 -11.53 19.07 -3.91
CA VAL A 239 -10.59 18.06 -3.39
C VAL A 239 -11.44 16.85 -3.02
N SER A 240 -11.17 15.71 -3.67
CA SER A 240 -11.96 14.50 -3.45
C SER A 240 -11.87 14.10 -1.99
N ILE A 241 -13.01 13.86 -1.33
CA ILE A 241 -13.09 13.35 0.06
C ILE A 241 -12.22 12.09 0.20
N ARG A 242 -12.11 11.29 -0.87
CA ARG A 242 -11.22 10.12 -0.95
C ARG A 242 -9.75 10.50 -0.74
N GLN A 243 -9.26 11.53 -1.44
CA GLN A 243 -7.88 11.98 -1.34
C GLN A 243 -7.57 12.55 0.05
N ILE A 244 -8.52 13.30 0.64
CA ILE A 244 -8.39 13.82 2.01
C ILE A 244 -8.29 12.67 3.02
N ARG A 245 -9.15 11.66 2.90
CA ARG A 245 -9.13 10.46 3.76
C ARG A 245 -7.83 9.65 3.64
N GLU A 246 -7.32 9.47 2.42
CA GLU A 246 -6.04 8.79 2.19
C GLU A 246 -4.87 9.51 2.88
N LYS A 247 -4.84 10.85 2.81
CA LYS A 247 -3.83 11.66 3.49
C LYS A 247 -3.97 11.62 5.01
N ILE A 248 -5.18 11.77 5.54
CA ILE A 248 -5.48 11.65 6.98
C ILE A 248 -4.96 10.31 7.50
N ARG A 249 -5.28 9.20 6.82
CA ARG A 249 -4.82 7.86 7.18
C ARG A 249 -3.29 7.76 7.19
N ASN A 250 -2.63 8.19 6.11
CA ASN A 250 -1.18 8.07 6.00
C ASN A 250 -0.45 8.90 7.08
N LEU A 251 -0.95 10.10 7.36
CA LEU A 251 -0.43 10.96 8.43
C LEU A 251 -0.65 10.33 9.80
N TYR A 252 -1.84 9.77 10.06
CA TYR A 252 -2.15 9.10 11.33
C TYR A 252 -1.27 7.87 11.58
N VAL A 253 -1.03 7.04 10.56
CA VAL A 253 -0.14 5.86 10.68
C VAL A 253 1.30 6.28 11.02
N ASN A 254 1.79 7.38 10.45
CA ASN A 254 3.13 7.89 10.75
C ASN A 254 3.27 8.42 12.19
N LEU A 255 2.17 8.75 12.87
CA LEU A 255 2.16 9.07 14.30
C LEU A 255 2.36 7.83 15.20
N HIS A 256 2.29 6.62 14.64
CA HIS A 256 2.23 5.36 15.38
C HIS A 256 3.05 4.24 14.73
N SER A 257 4.20 4.56 14.14
CA SER A 257 5.03 3.66 13.33
C SER A 257 5.36 2.33 14.00
N ASN A 258 5.32 2.24 15.34
CA ASN A 258 5.59 1.02 16.10
C ASN A 258 4.34 0.34 16.71
N SER A 259 3.16 0.98 16.71
CA SER A 259 1.93 0.43 17.34
C SER A 259 0.97 -0.23 16.33
N PHE A 260 1.13 0.05 15.03
CA PHE A 260 0.29 -0.53 13.96
C PHE A 260 0.87 -1.73 13.23
N ALA A 261 1.82 -2.44 13.85
CA ALA A 261 2.38 -3.68 13.27
C ALA A 261 1.37 -4.84 13.13
N GLY A 262 0.09 -4.68 13.51
CA GLY A 262 -0.91 -5.73 13.33
C GLY A 262 -2.38 -5.42 13.65
N SER A 263 -2.79 -4.15 13.76
CA SER A 263 -4.06 -3.79 14.44
C SER A 263 -5.09 -3.01 13.64
N PHE A 264 -4.77 -2.52 12.44
CA PHE A 264 -5.84 -2.19 11.49
C PHE A 264 -6.10 -3.44 10.64
N PRO A 265 -7.34 -3.94 10.55
CA PRO A 265 -7.67 -4.84 9.46
C PRO A 265 -7.39 -4.06 8.17
N TYR A 266 -6.30 -4.41 7.50
CA TYR A 266 -6.11 -4.10 6.09
C TYR A 266 -7.22 -4.74 5.21
N ASP A 267 -8.18 -5.43 5.85
CA ASP A 267 -9.37 -6.04 5.30
C ASP A 267 -10.66 -5.18 5.46
N ALA A 268 -10.63 -3.99 6.09
CA ALA A 268 -11.76 -3.04 6.08
C ALA A 268 -11.66 -2.01 4.93
N PHE A 269 -11.02 -2.42 3.83
CA PHE A 269 -11.01 -1.67 2.57
C PHE A 269 -11.35 -2.62 1.42
N ILE A 270 -12.40 -3.41 1.60
CA ILE A 270 -13.09 -3.96 0.46
C ILE A 270 -13.81 -2.76 -0.17
N ASN A 271 -13.21 -2.20 -1.23
CA ASN A 271 -13.97 -1.45 -2.22
C ASN A 271 -14.87 -2.44 -2.97
N ASP A 272 -15.91 -2.93 -2.29
CA ASP A 272 -17.14 -3.39 -2.93
C ASP A 272 -18.02 -2.15 -3.05
N TRP A 273 -17.70 -1.25 -4.00
CA TRP A 273 -18.67 -0.26 -4.50
C TRP A 273 -18.20 0.35 -5.82
N ASN A 274 -18.08 -0.52 -6.83
CA ASN A 274 -18.41 -0.13 -8.19
C ASN A 274 -19.92 -0.38 -8.37
N ASP A 275 -20.78 0.33 -7.64
CA ASP A 275 -22.16 0.45 -8.12
C ASP A 275 -22.12 1.47 -9.24
N GLY A 276 -22.30 0.93 -10.43
CA GLY A 276 -22.16 1.66 -11.66
C GLY A 276 -23.03 2.89 -11.69
N GLU A 277 -22.44 3.97 -12.17
CA GLU A 277 -23.15 4.82 -13.12
C GLU A 277 -22.27 4.92 -14.36
N LEU A 278 -22.69 4.18 -15.38
CA LEU A 278 -22.49 4.56 -16.76
C LEU A 278 -23.06 5.98 -16.91
N TYR A 279 -22.24 6.96 -17.29
CA TYR A 279 -22.41 7.88 -18.42
C TYR A 279 -21.22 8.84 -18.53
#